data_AF-A0A9E2FBV9-F1
#
_entry.id   AF-A0A9E2FBV9-F1
#
_cell.length_a   1.000
_cell.length_b   1.000
_cell.length_c   1.000
_cell.angle_alpha   90.00
_cell.angle_beta   90.00
_cell.angle_gamma   90.00
#
_symmetry.space_group_name_H-M   'P 1'
#
loop_
_entity.id
_entity.type
_entity.pdbx_description
1 polymer ?
#
loop_
_entity_poly.entity_id
_entity_poly.type
_entity_poly.pdbx_seq_one_letter_code
_entity_poly.pdbx_strand_id
1 'polypeptide(L)' 'MARMEQLELDAHREQLAADVAALVDKYRSIFTWDVPDIDEPRADRLILGAIRTALDDVENGLRTGTAD' A
#
# COMPACT_ATOMS: atom_id res chain seq x y z
N MET A 1 19.39 15.85 11.24
CA MET A 1 18.10 15.78 10.51
C MET A 1 17.67 14.32 10.40
N ALA A 2 18.36 13.48 9.62
CA ALA A 2 18.01 12.06 9.40
C ALA A 2 17.64 11.22 10.64
N ARG A 3 18.30 11.43 11.80
CA ARG A 3 18.00 10.63 13.01
C ARG A 3 16.66 11.00 13.68
N MET A 4 16.21 12.24 13.57
CA MET A 4 14.90 12.67 14.11
C MET A 4 13.77 12.24 13.18
N GLU A 5 13.93 12.44 11.87
CA GLU A 5 12.96 12.02 10.84
C GLU A 5 12.74 10.50 10.86
N GLN A 6 13.81 9.72 11.04
CA GLN A 6 13.71 8.26 11.20
C GLN A 6 12.93 7.87 12.46
N LEU A 7 13.15 8.58 13.57
CA LEU A 7 12.45 8.32 14.83
C LEU A 7 10.95 8.63 14.71
N GLU A 8 10.59 9.71 14.02
CA GLU A 8 9.20 10.07 13.73
C GLU A 8 8.54 9.04 12.80
N LEU A 9 9.23 8.59 11.76
CA LEU A 9 8.74 7.51 10.89
C LEU A 9 8.53 6.20 11.66
N ASP A 10 9.47 5.84 12.54
CA ASP A 10 9.35 4.65 13.37
C ASP A 10 8.17 4.76 14.35
N ALA A 11 7.90 5.94 14.90
CA ALA A 11 6.75 6.20 15.75
C ALA A 11 5.41 6.09 14.99
N HIS A 12 5.39 6.35 13.68
CA HIS A 12 4.22 6.23 12.83
C HIS A 12 4.13 4.90 12.06
N ARG A 13 5.06 3.96 12.29
CA ARG A 13 5.13 2.70 11.54
C ARG A 13 3.85 1.86 11.61
N GLU A 14 3.20 1.83 12.78
CA GLU A 14 1.93 1.11 12.95
C GLU A 14 0.79 1.78 12.16
N GLN A 15 0.74 3.11 12.15
CA GLN A 15 -0.24 3.85 11.36
C GLN A 15 -0.01 3.63 9.87
N LEU A 16 1.23 3.69 9.41
CA LEU A 16 1.58 3.40 8.02
C LEU A 16 1.15 1.98 7.60
N ALA A 17 1.36 0.99 8.47
CA ALA A 17 0.91 -0.37 8.20
C ALA A 17 -0.62 -0.48 8.14
N ALA A 18 -1.33 0.21 9.04
CA ALA A 18 -2.79 0.27 9.04
C ALA A 18 -3.34 0.93 7.76
N ASP A 19 -2.70 2.00 7.29
CA ASP A 19 -3.10 2.69 6.06
C ASP A 19 -2.92 1.78 4.83
N VAL A 20 -1.83 1.02 4.75
CA VAL A 20 -1.62 0.02 3.69
C VAL A 20 -2.64 -1.11 3.77
N ALA A 21 -3.00 -1.57 4.98
CA ALA A 21 -4.05 -2.57 5.14
C ALA A 21 -5.42 -2.04 4.67
N ALA A 22 -5.76 -0.80 5.00
CA ALA A 22 -6.98 -0.15 4.54
C ALA A 22 -7.03 0.02 3.01
N LEU A 23 -5.88 0.21 2.35
CA LEU A 23 -5.80 0.18 0.89
C LEU A 23 -6.13 -1.21 0.34
N VAL A 24 -5.63 -2.29 0.96
CA VAL A 24 -5.98 -3.65 0.56
C VAL A 24 -7.49 -3.88 0.65
N ASP A 25 -8.09 -3.51 1.78
CA ASP A 25 -9.54 -3.65 2.01
C ASP A 25 -10.36 -2.82 1.02
N LYS A 26 -9.93 -1.58 0.73
CA LYS A 26 -10.55 -0.72 -0.28
C LYS A 26 -10.60 -1.42 -1.63
N TYR A 27 -9.48 -1.92 -2.12
CA TYR A 27 -9.46 -2.58 -3.43
C TYR A 27 -10.21 -3.91 -3.41
N ARG A 28 -10.18 -4.68 -2.31
CA ARG A 28 -11.00 -5.89 -2.14
C ARG A 28 -12.49 -5.58 -2.34
N SER A 29 -12.96 -4.46 -1.77
CA SER A 29 -14.36 -4.02 -1.91
C SER A 29 -14.74 -3.60 -3.33
N ILE A 30 -13.82 -2.98 -4.09
CA ILE A 30 -14.07 -2.53 -5.47
C ILE A 30 -14.27 -3.71 -6.41
N PHE A 31 -13.46 -4.76 -6.24
CA PHE A 31 -13.59 -5.95 -7.08
C PHE A 31 -14.75 -6.87 -6.65
N THR A 32 -15.53 -6.47 -5.64
CA THR A 32 -16.67 -7.23 -5.10
C THR A 32 -16.27 -8.69 -4.84
N TRP A 33 -15.08 -8.89 -4.26
CA TRP A 33 -14.52 -10.20 -4.01
C TRP A 33 -15.27 -11.00 -2.93
N ASP A 34 -16.38 -10.51 -2.41
CA ASP A 34 -17.34 -11.25 -1.57
C ASP A 34 -18.19 -12.24 -2.39
N VAL A 35 -17.58 -12.97 -3.32
CA VAL A 35 -18.24 -14.03 -4.11
C VAL A 35 -17.97 -15.38 -3.44
N PRO A 36 -18.98 -16.26 -3.31
CA PRO A 36 -18.75 -17.64 -2.91
C PRO A 36 -17.63 -18.28 -3.73
N ASP A 37 -16.76 -19.05 -3.08
CA ASP A 37 -15.63 -19.76 -3.70
C ASP A 37 -14.44 -18.90 -4.17
N ILE A 38 -14.38 -17.61 -3.80
CA ILE A 38 -13.17 -16.82 -4.05
C ILE A 38 -12.01 -17.28 -3.15
N ASP A 39 -10.82 -17.34 -3.73
CA ASP A 39 -9.57 -17.51 -2.98
C ASP A 39 -9.13 -16.13 -2.47
N GLU A 40 -9.78 -15.66 -1.39
CA GLU A 40 -9.48 -14.38 -0.73
C GLU A 40 -7.97 -14.21 -0.41
N PRO A 41 -7.25 -15.22 0.12
CA PRO A 41 -5.81 -15.12 0.32
C PRO A 41 -5.00 -14.86 -0.96
N ARG A 42 -5.38 -15.48 -2.08
CA ARG A 42 -4.75 -15.18 -3.38
C ARG A 42 -5.08 -13.77 -3.84
N ALA A 43 -6.31 -13.35 -3.65
CA ALA A 43 -6.81 -12.03 -3.95
C ALA A 43 -5.98 -10.95 -3.22
N ASP A 44 -5.77 -11.10 -1.90
CA ASP A 44 -4.96 -10.21 -1.07
C ASP A 44 -3.54 -10.06 -1.59
N ARG A 45 -2.93 -11.18 -2.01
CA ARG A 45 -1.57 -11.16 -2.59
C ARG A 45 -1.52 -10.38 -3.91
N LEU A 46 -2.56 -10.49 -4.74
CA LEU A 46 -2.65 -9.74 -5.99
C LEU A 46 -2.78 -8.23 -5.72
N ILE A 47 -3.66 -7.83 -4.79
CA ILE A 47 -3.81 -6.42 -4.42
C ILE A 47 -2.51 -5.87 -3.82
N LEU A 48 -1.91 -6.59 -2.87
CA LEU A 48 -0.66 -6.14 -2.25
C LEU A 48 0.48 -6.05 -3.27
N GLY A 49 0.52 -6.95 -4.26
CA GLY A 49 1.43 -6.88 -5.40
C GLY A 49 1.24 -5.59 -6.21
N ALA A 50 -0.01 -5.26 -6.55
CA ALA A 50 -0.34 -4.04 -7.28
C ALA A 50 0.00 -2.77 -6.48
N ILE A 51 -0.23 -2.76 -5.17
CA ILE A 51 0.17 -1.65 -4.28
C ILE A 51 1.69 -1.45 -4.31
N ARG A 52 2.49 -2.52 -4.30
CA ARG A 52 3.96 -2.41 -4.41
C ARG A 52 4.40 -1.80 -5.73
N THR A 53 3.81 -2.23 -6.85
CA THR A 53 4.08 -1.61 -8.16
C THR A 53 3.72 -0.12 -8.17
N ALA A 54 2.57 0.26 -7.59
CA ALA A 54 2.19 1.67 -7.49
C ALA A 54 3.17 2.49 -6.63
N LEU A 55 3.72 1.91 -5.57
CA LEU A 55 4.77 2.55 -4.77
C LEU A 55 6.05 2.75 -5.59
N ASP A 56 6.46 1.76 -6.39
CA ASP A 56 7.61 1.88 -7.28
C ASP A 56 7.41 3.01 -8.31
N ASP A 57 6.20 3.14 -8.86
CA ASP A 57 5.84 4.21 -9.81
C ASP A 57 5.90 5.60 -9.14
N VAL A 58 5.37 5.72 -7.92
CA VAL A 58 5.47 6.97 -7.12
C VAL A 58 6.92 7.30 -6.82
N GLU A 59 7.73 6.33 -6.39
CA GLU A 59 9.15 6.53 -6.13
C GLU A 59 9.88 7.02 -7.40
N ASN A 60 9.60 6.41 -8.54
CA ASN A 60 10.14 6.84 -9.82
C ASN A 60 9.72 8.28 -10.16
N GLY A 61 8.45 8.63 -9.96
CA GLY A 61 7.95 10.00 -10.17
C GLY A 61 8.62 11.04 -9.27
N LEU A 62 8.88 10.69 -8.00
CA LEU A 62 9.62 11.53 -7.05
C LEU A 62 11.09 11.72 -7.47
N ARG A 63 11.71 10.69 -8.04
CA ARG A 63 13.09 10.77 -8.57
C ARG A 63 13.19 11.61 -9.84
N THR A 64 12.19 11.57 -10.71
CA THR A 64 12.17 12.32 -11.97
C THR A 64 11.61 13.74 -11.84
N GLY A 65 11.07 14.11 -10.68
CA GLY A 65 10.47 15.43 -10.43
C GLY A 65 9.12 15.64 -11.12
N THR A 66 8.41 14.57 -11.43
CA THR A 66 7.14 14.56 -12.19
C THR A 66 5.96 14.07 -11.36
N ALA A 67 6.05 14.13 -10.03
CA ALA A 67 4.91 13.84 -9.15
C ALA A 67 3.91 15.00 -9.19
N ASP A 68 2.97 14.95 -10.13
CA ASP A 68 1.73 15.76 -10.18
C ASP A 68 0.58 15.02 -9.49
#